data_AF-A0A1S6HXS8-F1
#
_entry.id   AF-A0A1S6HXS8-F1
#
_cell.length_a   1.000
_cell.length_b   1.000
_cell.length_c   1.000
_cell.angle_alpha   90.00
_cell.angle_beta   90.00
_cell.angle_gamma   90.00
#
_symmetry.space_group_name_H-M   'P 1'
#
loop_
_entity.id
_entity.type
_entity.pdbx_description
1 polymer ?
#
loop_
_entity_poly.entity_id
_entity_poly.type
_entity_poly.pdbx_seq_one_letter_code
_entity_poly.pdbx_strand_id
1 'polypeptide(L)'
;MNPTINNLYLRLYLFILGTSTFFTGCAFAAQLDIKQRGLSEQQAQTVNLWITHGIDAVEQTLSPIPMDSLTIEVVRKRYAKEPVPYAQVDRGSPTKVKLQVNANASLEDFVNDWTLYHELSHLYLPYLDTPSFWLNEGFAYT
;
A
#
# COMPACT_ATOMS: atom_id res chain seq x y z
N MET A 1 -71.96 37.18 -20.19
CA MET A 1 -70.91 37.49 -21.18
C MET A 1 -69.82 36.45 -21.05
N ASN A 2 -69.60 35.67 -22.10
CA ASN A 2 -68.37 34.89 -22.30
C ASN A 2 -67.35 35.84 -22.98
N PRO A 3 -66.03 35.69 -22.79
CA PRO A 3 -65.35 34.69 -23.62
C PRO A 3 -64.21 33.90 -22.94
N THR A 4 -64.10 32.67 -23.45
CA THR A 4 -62.97 31.73 -23.56
C THR A 4 -61.64 32.35 -24.01
N ILE A 5 -60.52 31.84 -23.46
CA ILE A 5 -59.28 31.55 -24.22
C ILE A 5 -58.70 30.19 -23.77
N ASN A 6 -58.47 29.33 -24.76
CA ASN A 6 -57.85 28.00 -24.71
C ASN A 6 -56.31 28.07 -24.63
N ASN A 7 -55.68 27.07 -24.00
CA ASN A 7 -54.58 26.22 -24.51
C ASN A 7 -53.77 25.65 -23.32
N LEU A 8 -53.84 24.34 -23.08
CA LEU A 8 -52.99 23.30 -23.67
C LEU A 8 -51.57 23.31 -23.08
N TYR A 9 -51.35 22.68 -21.93
CA TYR A 9 -50.04 22.07 -21.63
C TYR A 9 -50.19 20.73 -20.88
N LEU A 10 -49.37 19.81 -21.37
CA LEU A 10 -49.32 18.38 -21.18
C LEU A 10 -48.03 18.08 -20.38
N ARG A 11 -48.13 17.19 -19.37
CA ARG A 11 -47.03 16.44 -18.72
C ARG A 11 -46.04 17.32 -17.90
N LEU A 12 -45.44 16.85 -16.81
CA LEU A 12 -44.67 15.62 -16.64
C LEU A 12 -44.50 15.37 -15.13
N TYR A 13 -44.81 14.17 -14.62
CA TYR A 13 -44.40 13.77 -13.27
C TYR A 13 -42.90 13.48 -13.30
N LEU A 14 -42.10 14.29 -12.62
CA LEU A 14 -40.67 14.03 -12.42
C LEU A 14 -40.51 13.13 -11.19
N PHE A 15 -40.35 11.82 -11.41
CA PHE A 15 -39.81 10.91 -10.39
C PHE A 15 -38.28 11.07 -10.39
N ILE A 16 -37.74 11.76 -9.40
CA ILE A 16 -36.29 11.80 -9.17
C ILE A 16 -35.90 10.48 -8.49
N LEU A 17 -35.56 9.47 -9.29
CA LEU A 17 -34.78 8.33 -8.83
C LEU A 17 -33.35 8.83 -8.60
N GLY A 18 -33.04 9.17 -7.35
CA GLY A 18 -31.68 9.39 -6.91
C GLY A 18 -30.90 8.08 -7.02
N THR A 19 -30.22 7.87 -8.14
CA THR A 19 -29.21 6.83 -8.23
C THR A 19 -28.02 7.30 -7.39
N SER A 20 -27.93 6.82 -6.15
CA SER A 20 -26.66 6.81 -5.44
C SER A 20 -25.71 5.93 -6.25
N THR A 21 -24.90 6.57 -7.09
CA THR A 21 -23.69 5.95 -7.62
C THR A 21 -22.76 5.74 -6.44
N PHE A 22 -22.82 4.54 -5.86
CA PHE A 22 -21.69 4.02 -5.10
C PHE A 22 -20.53 3.98 -6.09
N PHE A 23 -19.57 4.90 -5.93
CA PHE A 23 -18.25 4.73 -6.54
C PHE A 23 -17.63 3.51 -5.87
N THR A 24 -17.83 2.34 -6.47
CA THR A 24 -17.00 1.18 -6.18
C THR A 24 -15.64 1.48 -6.78
N GLY A 25 -14.80 2.20 -6.04
CA GLY A 25 -13.38 2.25 -6.34
C GLY A 25 -12.86 0.83 -6.22
N CYS A 26 -12.62 0.16 -7.35
CA CYS A 26 -11.80 -1.05 -7.34
C CYS A 26 -10.40 -0.62 -6.93
N ALA A 27 -10.09 -0.67 -5.64
CA ALA A 27 -8.72 -0.61 -5.19
C ALA A 27 -8.03 -1.86 -5.71
N PHE A 28 -7.24 -1.72 -6.77
CA PHE A 28 -6.36 -2.79 -7.21
C PHE A 28 -5.18 -2.84 -6.24
N ALA A 29 -4.93 -4.00 -5.64
CA ALA A 29 -3.71 -4.23 -4.88
C ALA A 29 -2.50 -4.02 -5.80
N ALA A 30 -1.44 -3.41 -5.27
CA ALA A 30 -0.23 -3.15 -6.05
C ALA A 30 0.32 -4.46 -6.63
N GLN A 31 0.68 -4.47 -7.91
CA GLN A 31 1.38 -5.61 -8.50
C GLN A 31 2.76 -5.75 -7.86
N LEU A 32 2.97 -6.86 -7.15
CA LEU A 32 4.22 -7.12 -6.44
C LEU A 32 5.28 -7.77 -7.34
N ASP A 33 6.47 -7.18 -7.38
CA ASP A 33 7.67 -7.72 -8.01
C ASP A 33 8.75 -7.97 -6.95
N ILE A 34 8.83 -9.21 -6.44
CA ILE A 34 9.77 -9.58 -5.38
C ILE A 34 11.05 -10.16 -5.99
N LYS A 35 12.17 -9.48 -5.76
CA LYS A 35 13.51 -9.88 -6.23
C LYS A 35 14.36 -10.28 -5.06
N GLN A 36 14.90 -11.50 -5.10
CA GLN A 36 15.66 -12.05 -3.99
C GLN A 36 17.07 -12.47 -4.39
N ARG A 37 18.04 -12.26 -3.52
CA ARG A 37 19.44 -12.65 -3.75
C ARG A 37 20.09 -13.23 -2.50
N GLY A 38 20.70 -14.40 -2.67
CA GLY A 38 21.48 -15.07 -1.62
C GLY A 38 20.66 -15.85 -0.60
N LEU A 39 19.38 -16.12 -0.89
CA LEU A 39 18.49 -16.97 -0.10
C LEU A 39 18.43 -18.38 -0.69
N SER A 40 18.30 -19.40 0.16
CA SER A 40 17.84 -20.73 -0.29
C SER A 40 16.34 -20.70 -0.59
N GLU A 41 15.80 -21.75 -1.21
CA GLU A 41 14.38 -21.85 -1.50
C GLU A 41 13.49 -21.78 -0.25
N GLN A 42 13.86 -22.47 0.82
CA GLN A 42 13.13 -22.41 2.10
C GLN A 42 13.18 -21.01 2.73
N GLN A 43 14.33 -20.34 2.64
CA GLN A 43 14.49 -18.96 3.12
C GLN A 43 13.66 -17.98 2.28
N ALA A 44 13.64 -18.18 0.96
CA ALA A 44 12.83 -17.42 0.02
C ALA A 44 11.34 -17.55 0.32
N GLN A 45 10.86 -18.76 0.60
CA GLN A 45 9.47 -19.02 0.99
C GLN A 45 9.11 -18.32 2.31
N THR A 46 9.98 -18.41 3.32
CA THR A 46 9.79 -17.73 4.61
C THR A 46 9.70 -16.21 4.43
N VAL A 47 10.63 -15.64 3.65
CA VAL A 47 10.67 -14.21 3.34
C VAL A 47 9.43 -13.78 2.54
N ASN A 48 8.94 -14.60 1.60
CA ASN A 48 7.73 -14.29 0.85
C ASN A 48 6.49 -14.26 1.75
N LEU A 49 6.34 -15.24 2.64
CA LEU A 49 5.25 -15.27 3.61
C LEU A 49 5.27 -14.02 4.50
N TRP A 50 6.46 -13.63 4.96
CA TRP A 50 6.64 -12.41 5.75
C TRP A 50 6.28 -11.14 4.97
N ILE A 51 6.76 -11.01 3.73
CA ILE A 51 6.46 -9.84 2.88
C ILE A 51 4.95 -9.73 2.63
N THR A 52 4.29 -10.84 2.26
CA THR A 52 2.84 -10.86 2.07
C THR A 52 2.12 -10.47 3.36
N HIS A 53 2.50 -11.03 4.51
CA HIS A 53 1.93 -10.66 5.79
C HIS A 53 2.09 -9.16 6.11
N GLY A 54 3.28 -8.61 5.87
CA GLY A 54 3.56 -7.18 6.10
C GLY A 54 2.71 -6.26 5.24
N ILE A 55 2.55 -6.58 3.96
CA ILE A 55 1.70 -5.84 3.03
C ILE A 55 0.24 -5.91 3.48
N ASP A 56 -0.27 -7.12 3.73
CA ASP A 56 -1.65 -7.34 4.18
C ASP A 56 -1.94 -6.55 5.46
N ALA A 57 -1.02 -6.56 6.43
CA ALA A 57 -1.18 -5.85 7.70
C ALA A 57 -1.23 -4.33 7.52
N VAL A 58 -0.35 -3.75 6.69
CA VAL A 58 -0.34 -2.30 6.43
C VAL A 58 -1.57 -1.89 5.62
N GLU A 59 -1.97 -2.67 4.62
CA GLU A 59 -3.15 -2.36 3.81
C GLU A 59 -4.45 -2.44 4.60
N GLN A 60 -4.55 -3.40 5.55
CA GLN A 60 -5.68 -3.50 6.47
C GLN A 60 -5.74 -2.33 7.46
N THR A 61 -4.60 -1.75 7.82
CA THR A 61 -4.50 -0.69 8.83
C THR A 61 -4.69 0.70 8.22
N LEU A 62 -4.10 0.96 7.04
CA LEU A 62 -4.08 2.28 6.40
C LEU A 62 -5.06 2.32 5.23
N SER A 63 -4.69 1.71 4.12
CA SER A 63 -5.47 1.53 2.89
C SER A 63 -4.65 0.67 1.92
N PRO A 64 -5.19 0.22 0.78
CA PRO A 64 -4.37 -0.36 -0.27
C PRO A 64 -3.19 0.55 -0.66
N ILE A 65 -2.03 -0.04 -1.00
CA ILE A 65 -0.82 0.71 -1.32
C ILE A 65 -1.10 1.62 -2.54
N PRO A 66 -0.81 2.94 -2.48
CA PRO A 66 -1.25 3.91 -3.49
C PRO A 66 -0.35 3.92 -4.74
N MET A 67 -0.09 2.76 -5.34
CA MET A 67 0.63 2.62 -6.61
C MET A 67 0.29 1.31 -7.34
N ASP A 68 0.39 1.32 -8.66
CA ASP A 68 0.04 0.15 -9.49
C ASP A 68 1.04 -1.01 -9.35
N SER A 69 2.31 -0.72 -9.04
CA SER A 69 3.35 -1.74 -8.91
C SER A 69 4.36 -1.37 -7.83
N LEU A 70 4.80 -2.38 -7.07
CA LEU A 70 5.81 -2.24 -6.03
C LEU A 70 6.89 -3.30 -6.20
N THR A 71 8.14 -2.86 -6.34
CA THR A 71 9.29 -3.77 -6.32
C THR A 71 9.82 -3.93 -4.90
N ILE A 72 10.01 -5.17 -4.44
CA ILE A 72 10.67 -5.47 -3.17
C ILE A 72 11.98 -6.21 -3.46
N GLU A 73 13.11 -5.58 -3.16
CA GLU A 73 14.45 -6.15 -3.36
C GLU A 73 15.00 -6.69 -2.03
N VAL A 74 15.10 -8.01 -1.89
CA VAL A 74 15.63 -8.68 -0.70
C VAL A 74 17.03 -9.21 -0.95
N VAL A 75 17.95 -8.87 -0.06
CA VAL A 75 19.33 -9.36 -0.09
C VAL A 75 19.71 -9.97 1.25
N ARG A 76 20.29 -11.16 1.24
CA ARG A 76 20.84 -11.75 2.45
C ARG A 76 21.97 -10.90 3.02
N LYS A 77 21.88 -10.54 4.30
CA LYS A 77 22.98 -10.00 5.10
C LYS A 77 23.67 -11.13 5.87
N ARG A 78 24.98 -11.32 5.64
CA ARG A 78 25.78 -12.29 6.42
C ARG A 78 26.03 -11.73 7.83
N TYR A 79 25.96 -12.61 8.83
CA TYR A 79 26.24 -12.30 10.24
C TYR A 79 25.35 -11.19 10.84
N ALA A 80 24.15 -11.02 10.30
CA ALA A 80 23.14 -10.14 10.88
C ALA A 80 22.68 -10.68 12.25
N LYS A 81 22.44 -9.77 13.20
CA LYS A 81 21.95 -10.09 14.55
C LYS A 81 20.46 -9.80 14.72
N GLU A 82 19.91 -8.98 13.86
CA GLU A 82 18.50 -8.61 13.79
C GLU A 82 17.86 -9.27 12.56
N PRO A 83 16.53 -9.50 12.54
CA PRO A 83 15.84 -10.02 11.37
C PRO A 83 16.02 -9.13 10.14
N VAL A 84 15.86 -7.80 10.31
CA VAL A 84 16.03 -6.81 9.23
C VAL A 84 17.02 -5.71 9.64
N PRO A 85 18.34 -5.95 9.57
CA PRO A 85 19.35 -4.96 9.99
C PRO A 85 19.40 -3.67 9.16
N TYR A 86 18.74 -3.64 8.00
CA TYR A 86 18.65 -2.44 7.18
C TYR A 86 17.52 -2.55 6.17
N ALA A 87 16.77 -1.45 6.05
CA ALA A 87 15.80 -1.26 4.98
C ALA A 87 15.80 0.20 4.51
N GLN A 88 15.18 0.44 3.35
CA GLN A 88 14.85 1.78 2.87
C GLN A 88 13.82 1.73 1.73
N VAL A 89 13.00 2.77 1.61
CA VAL A 89 12.29 3.11 0.37
C VAL A 89 13.23 3.86 -0.60
N ASP A 90 13.33 3.35 -1.83
CA ASP A 90 13.95 4.03 -2.97
C ASP A 90 12.85 4.53 -3.91
N ARG A 91 12.61 5.85 -3.93
CA ARG A 91 11.59 6.50 -4.78
C ARG A 91 12.05 6.78 -6.22
N GLY A 92 12.99 5.98 -6.74
CA GLY A 92 13.32 5.97 -8.16
C GLY A 92 12.15 5.54 -9.05
N SER A 93 12.43 5.34 -10.34
CA SER A 93 11.47 4.78 -11.31
C SER A 93 11.94 3.40 -11.76
N PRO A 94 11.31 2.29 -11.32
CA PRO A 94 10.17 2.20 -10.40
C PRO A 94 10.56 2.43 -8.92
N THR A 95 9.56 2.72 -8.07
CA THR A 95 9.72 2.78 -6.61
C THR A 95 9.97 1.38 -6.04
N LYS A 96 10.85 1.29 -5.03
CA LYS A 96 11.30 0.02 -4.46
C LYS A 96 11.39 0.08 -2.95
N VAL A 97 11.11 -1.04 -2.29
CA VAL A 97 11.52 -1.29 -0.90
C VAL A 97 12.73 -2.22 -0.93
N LYS A 98 13.85 -1.76 -0.36
CA LYS A 98 15.11 -2.52 -0.33
C LYS A 98 15.31 -3.07 1.08
N LEU A 99 15.48 -4.39 1.18
CA LEU A 99 15.60 -5.11 2.45
C LEU A 99 16.93 -5.87 2.49
N GLN A 100 17.69 -5.68 3.57
CA GLN A 100 18.77 -6.59 3.94
C GLN A 100 18.31 -7.44 5.10
N VAL A 101 18.29 -8.76 4.94
CA VAL A 101 17.68 -9.68 5.93
C VAL A 101 18.67 -10.68 6.50
N ASN A 102 18.48 -11.04 7.77
CA ASN A 102 19.01 -12.26 8.34
C ASN A 102 18.20 -13.45 7.82
N ALA A 103 18.69 -14.11 6.78
CA ALA A 103 18.02 -15.24 6.16
C ALA A 103 17.79 -16.46 7.09
N ASN A 104 18.37 -16.46 8.28
CA ASN A 104 18.18 -17.52 9.28
C ASN A 104 17.16 -17.15 10.37
N ALA A 105 16.60 -15.94 10.35
CA ALA A 105 15.53 -15.54 11.28
C ALA A 105 14.27 -16.36 11.01
N SER A 106 13.50 -16.66 12.05
CA SER A 106 12.23 -17.36 11.91
C SER A 106 11.18 -16.44 11.29
N LEU A 107 10.08 -17.02 10.78
CA LEU A 107 8.95 -16.23 10.32
C LEU A 107 8.40 -15.33 11.43
N GLU A 108 8.33 -15.83 12.66
CA GLU A 108 7.89 -15.07 13.83
C GLU A 108 8.82 -13.89 14.14
N ASP A 109 10.14 -14.10 14.08
CA ASP A 109 11.11 -13.02 14.26
C ASP A 109 10.91 -11.91 13.21
N PHE A 110 10.64 -12.29 11.97
CA PHE A 110 10.36 -11.34 10.90
C PHE A 110 9.03 -10.60 11.09
N VAL A 111 7.97 -11.31 11.49
CA VAL A 111 6.65 -10.71 11.74
C VAL A 111 6.69 -9.71 12.91
N ASN A 112 7.49 -10.01 13.94
CA ASN A 112 7.69 -9.14 15.10
C ASN A 112 8.67 -7.99 14.85
N ASP A 113 9.41 -8.00 13.73
CA ASP A 113 10.32 -6.93 13.35
C ASP A 113 9.54 -5.78 12.68
N TRP A 114 9.64 -4.59 13.28
CA TRP A 114 8.89 -3.41 12.86
C TRP A 114 9.33 -2.82 11.50
N THR A 115 10.52 -3.18 11.01
CA THR A 115 11.22 -2.47 9.93
C THR A 115 10.45 -2.52 8.61
N LEU A 116 9.84 -3.66 8.25
CA LEU A 116 9.07 -3.75 7.00
C LEU A 116 7.84 -2.85 7.04
N TYR A 117 7.08 -2.87 8.14
CA TYR A 117 5.87 -2.05 8.30
C TYR A 117 6.22 -0.55 8.25
N HIS A 118 7.33 -0.16 8.85
CA HIS A 118 7.86 1.20 8.78
C HIS A 118 8.12 1.64 7.34
N GLU A 119 8.88 0.87 6.56
CA GLU A 119 9.19 1.23 5.17
C GLU A 119 7.95 1.23 4.27
N LEU A 120 7.02 0.30 4.48
CA LEU A 120 5.76 0.29 3.74
C LEU A 120 4.90 1.52 4.06
N SER A 121 4.92 2.00 5.31
CA SER A 121 4.17 3.19 5.74
C SER A 121 4.65 4.45 5.03
N HIS A 122 5.95 4.56 4.72
CA HIS A 122 6.48 5.67 3.93
C HIS A 122 5.83 5.77 2.54
N LEU A 123 5.33 4.67 1.96
CA LEU A 123 4.71 4.67 0.63
C LEU A 123 3.39 5.47 0.58
N TYR A 124 2.74 5.71 1.71
CA TYR A 124 1.47 6.45 1.82
C TYR A 124 1.66 7.96 1.87
N LEU A 125 2.90 8.42 2.09
CA LEU A 125 3.23 9.83 2.13
C LEU A 125 3.92 10.27 0.84
N PRO A 126 3.68 11.53 0.41
CA PRO A 126 4.49 12.13 -0.63
C PRO A 126 5.93 12.28 -0.15
N TYR A 127 6.87 12.45 -1.09
CA TYR A 127 8.23 12.82 -0.72
C TYR A 127 8.23 14.21 -0.07
N LEU A 128 8.63 14.28 1.20
CA LEU A 128 8.68 15.50 1.98
C LEU A 128 10.08 16.12 1.92
N ASP A 129 10.15 17.44 2.04
CA ASP A 129 11.41 18.17 2.16
C ASP A 129 12.07 17.95 3.53
N THR A 130 13.36 18.27 3.64
CA THR A 130 14.15 18.02 4.86
C THR A 130 13.53 18.61 6.13
N PRO A 131 12.96 19.83 6.13
CA PRO A 131 12.29 20.37 7.32
C PRO A 131 11.08 19.54 7.78
N SER A 132 10.41 18.86 6.85
CA SER A 132 9.20 18.07 7.12
C SER A 132 9.48 16.57 7.23
N PHE A 133 10.74 16.14 7.11
CA PHE A 133 11.13 14.73 7.12
C PHE A 133 10.72 13.99 8.41
N TRP A 134 10.68 14.70 9.54
CA TRP A 134 10.22 14.13 10.81
C TRP A 134 8.79 13.61 10.76
N LEU A 135 7.93 14.17 9.89
CA LEU A 135 6.56 13.71 9.71
C LEU A 135 6.53 12.34 9.02
N ASN A 136 7.45 12.12 8.07
CA ASN A 136 7.57 10.84 7.38
C ASN A 136 8.00 9.73 8.36
N GLU A 137 9.07 9.99 9.11
CA GLU A 137 9.57 9.06 10.13
C GLU A 137 8.54 8.84 11.24
N GLY A 138 7.92 9.91 11.75
CA GLY A 138 6.92 9.85 12.81
C GLY A 138 5.65 9.08 12.42
N PHE A 139 5.19 9.20 11.18
CA PHE A 139 4.05 8.44 10.65
C PHE A 139 4.33 6.94 10.65
N ALA A 140 5.55 6.54 10.36
CA ALA A 140 5.94 5.14 10.24
C ALA A 140 6.22 4.44 11.61
N TYR A 141 5.87 5.07 12.73
CA TYR A 141 5.90 4.48 14.09
C TYR A 141 4.51 4.12 14.65
N THR A 142 3.42 4.34 13.88
CA THR A 142 2.04 4.11 14.34
C THR A 142 1.59 2.65 14.20
#